data_AF-A0A239MZY7-F1
#
_entry.id   AF-A0A239MZY7-F1
#
_cell.length_a   1.000
_cell.length_b   1.000
_cell.length_c   1.000
_cell.angle_alpha   90.00
_cell.angle_beta   90.00
_cell.angle_gamma   90.00
#
_symmetry.space_group_name_H-M   'P 1'
#
loop_
_entity.id
_entity.type
_entity.pdbx_description
1 polymer ?
#
loop_
_entity_poly.entity_id
_entity_poly.type
_entity_poly.pdbx_seq_one_letter_code
_entity_poly.pdbx_strand_id
1 'polypeptide(L)'
;MPPITTTFGYSHAWSLFTDWCTAAEQDSLPASPVTVAEFLDENPGSDAVQLRRVSAINRAHRDAGLPLPGRVTSLRLALDSVRAARIRHREERLRSAVAALPATGSIEALFGRRDAVLLLLAGAGLSYTAIASLDRTDVSVDGPDVWIGGGHRIRIPSQSGGASSPAQLWDRWAEVLQFSDRYPSTALLSEQLHRNSFPDMGEWPRRPGPVAVPIDRWGHMPFPATAMTPDSVAVVVRAHFTGAPPRRAPRPARRRFDEQSNELPAEDVVHESISVDLDPGYYERGIAARRRAHTGMADVTGLVDAVEDRIEALLQRTLDLLGSVDAAES
;
A
#
# COMPACT_ATOMS: atom_id res chain seq x y z
N MET A 1 13.53 41.57 -4.41
CA MET A 1 12.07 41.79 -4.32
C MET A 1 11.40 40.44 -4.52
N PRO A 2 10.83 39.80 -3.47
CA PRO A 2 10.15 38.52 -3.63
C PRO A 2 8.75 38.75 -4.24
N PRO A 3 8.13 37.77 -4.91
CA PRO A 3 6.83 37.95 -5.53
C PRO A 3 5.74 38.06 -4.45
N ILE A 4 5.02 39.19 -4.44
CA ILE A 4 3.99 39.54 -3.44
C ILE A 4 2.65 38.83 -3.77
N THR A 5 2.53 38.23 -4.96
CA THR A 5 1.27 37.73 -5.51
C THR A 5 0.79 36.42 -4.87
N THR A 6 1.67 35.60 -4.32
CA THR A 6 1.31 34.29 -3.75
C THR A 6 0.59 34.41 -2.41
N THR A 7 0.99 35.32 -1.52
CA THR A 7 0.41 35.47 -0.17
C THR A 7 -1.05 35.93 -0.21
N PHE A 8 -1.39 36.87 -1.11
CA PHE A 8 -2.75 37.38 -1.25
C PHE A 8 -3.75 36.30 -1.69
N GLY A 9 -3.33 35.39 -2.58
CA GLY A 9 -4.18 34.29 -3.03
C GLY A 9 -4.52 33.29 -1.93
N TYR A 10 -3.60 33.04 -0.99
CA TYR A 10 -3.85 32.16 0.16
C TYR A 10 -4.81 32.78 1.17
N SER A 11 -4.65 34.06 1.51
CA SER A 11 -5.54 34.75 2.45
C SER A 11 -6.97 34.83 1.93
N HIS A 12 -7.16 35.13 0.64
CA HIS A 12 -8.49 35.15 0.03
C HIS A 12 -9.15 33.77 0.02
N ALA A 13 -8.40 32.72 -0.34
CA ALA A 13 -8.93 31.36 -0.34
C ALA A 13 -9.34 30.88 1.06
N TRP A 14 -8.61 31.29 2.10
CA TRP A 14 -8.98 31.01 3.48
C TRP A 14 -10.25 31.76 3.90
N SER A 15 -10.36 33.06 3.60
CA SER A 15 -11.57 33.86 3.90
C SER A 15 -12.81 33.26 3.25
N LEU A 16 -12.73 32.89 1.98
CA LEU A 16 -13.84 32.26 1.26
C LEU A 16 -14.30 30.96 1.95
N PHE A 17 -13.35 30.15 2.41
CA PHE A 17 -13.66 28.91 3.13
C PHE A 17 -14.31 29.16 4.50
N THR A 18 -13.81 30.14 5.27
CA THR A 18 -14.41 30.47 6.58
C THR A 18 -15.80 31.07 6.45
N ASP A 19 -16.04 31.90 5.43
CA ASP A 19 -17.34 32.49 5.14
C ASP A 19 -18.34 31.41 4.72
N TRP A 20 -17.92 30.48 3.85
CA TRP A 20 -18.73 29.33 3.48
C TRP A 20 -19.04 28.42 4.68
N CYS A 21 -18.06 28.10 5.53
CA CYS A 21 -18.29 27.29 6.73
C CYS A 21 -19.32 27.95 7.67
N THR A 22 -19.23 29.28 7.83
CA THR A 22 -20.19 30.05 8.62
C THR A 22 -21.60 29.95 8.05
N ALA A 23 -21.74 30.03 6.72
CA ALA A 23 -23.02 29.88 6.03
C ALA A 23 -23.58 28.45 6.08
N ALA A 24 -22.70 27.44 6.05
CA ALA A 24 -23.05 26.01 6.07
C ALA A 24 -23.19 25.43 7.49
N GLU A 25 -23.05 26.26 8.54
CA GLU A 25 -23.04 25.85 9.96
C GLU A 25 -22.00 24.76 10.26
N GLN A 26 -20.83 24.86 9.63
CA GLN A 26 -19.69 23.95 9.81
C GLN A 26 -18.53 24.64 10.53
N ASP A 27 -17.72 23.85 11.25
CA ASP A 27 -16.47 24.34 11.82
C ASP A 27 -15.38 24.45 10.74
N SER A 28 -14.83 25.66 10.58
CA SER A 28 -13.68 25.89 9.69
C SER A 28 -12.36 25.37 10.28
N LEU A 29 -12.30 25.19 11.60
CA LEU A 29 -11.11 24.73 12.31
C LEU A 29 -11.49 24.02 13.64
N PRO A 30 -11.33 22.68 13.76
CA PRO A 30 -10.87 21.76 12.73
C PRO A 30 -11.97 21.46 11.70
N ALA A 31 -11.65 21.60 10.42
CA ALA A 31 -12.50 21.12 9.33
C ALA A 31 -12.26 19.63 9.07
N SER A 32 -13.32 18.90 8.73
CA SER A 32 -13.20 17.53 8.27
C SER A 32 -12.84 17.46 6.78
N PRO A 33 -12.26 16.35 6.29
CA PRO A 33 -12.08 16.14 4.85
C PRO A 33 -13.39 16.18 4.05
N VAL A 34 -14.53 15.85 4.67
CA VAL A 34 -15.86 15.93 4.04
C VAL A 34 -16.27 17.39 3.85
N THR A 35 -16.13 18.19 4.91
CA THR A 35 -16.40 19.64 4.89
C THR A 35 -15.59 20.34 3.80
N VAL A 36 -14.32 19.96 3.64
CA VAL A 36 -13.48 20.49 2.56
C VAL A 36 -13.97 20.02 1.18
N ALA A 37 -14.39 18.76 1.04
CA ALA A 37 -14.92 18.25 -0.23
C ALA A 37 -16.22 18.96 -0.64
N GLU A 38 -17.17 19.13 0.28
CA GLU A 38 -18.43 19.86 0.08
C GLU A 38 -18.16 21.31 -0.34
N PHE A 39 -17.24 21.99 0.35
CA PHE A 39 -16.82 23.34 -0.03
C PHE A 39 -16.33 23.42 -1.48
N LEU A 40 -15.49 22.47 -1.93
CA LEU A 40 -14.92 22.49 -3.27
C LEU A 40 -15.96 22.14 -4.34
N ASP A 41 -16.94 21.30 -4.01
CA ASP A 41 -18.06 20.95 -4.89
C ASP A 41 -19.00 22.15 -5.11
N GLU A 42 -19.36 22.85 -4.04
CA GLU A 42 -20.21 24.05 -4.09
C GLU A 42 -19.49 25.28 -4.67
N ASN A 43 -18.16 25.27 -4.65
CA ASN A 43 -17.33 26.33 -5.21
C ASN A 43 -16.44 25.76 -6.32
N PRO A 44 -16.96 25.46 -7.52
CA PRO A 44 -16.16 24.87 -8.59
C PRO A 44 -15.04 25.80 -9.07
N GLY A 45 -13.99 25.20 -9.64
CA GLY A 45 -12.83 25.89 -10.17
C GLY A 45 -11.90 24.90 -10.88
N SER A 46 -10.89 25.40 -11.60
CA SER A 46 -9.86 24.54 -12.20
C SER A 46 -9.03 23.82 -11.11
N ASP A 47 -8.37 22.72 -11.48
CA ASP A 47 -7.47 21.97 -10.58
C ASP A 47 -6.50 22.89 -9.82
N ALA A 48 -5.87 23.85 -10.53
CA ALA A 48 -4.95 24.80 -9.93
C ALA A 48 -5.62 25.69 -8.84
N VAL A 49 -6.86 26.11 -9.06
CA VAL A 49 -7.64 26.89 -8.09
C VAL A 49 -8.00 26.04 -6.88
N GLN A 50 -8.50 24.82 -7.09
CA GLN A 50 -8.89 23.94 -6.00
C GLN A 50 -7.69 23.48 -5.17
N LEU A 51 -6.56 23.16 -5.80
CA LEU A 51 -5.31 22.83 -5.11
C LEU A 51 -4.80 24.00 -4.26
N ARG A 52 -4.93 25.24 -4.76
CA ARG A 52 -4.59 26.45 -3.98
C ARG A 52 -5.49 26.60 -2.76
N ARG A 53 -6.81 26.39 -2.90
CA ARG A 53 -7.77 26.43 -1.80
C ARG A 53 -7.46 25.40 -0.72
N VAL A 54 -7.24 24.15 -1.12
CA VAL A 54 -6.85 23.09 -0.18
C VAL A 54 -5.53 23.39 0.50
N SER A 55 -4.57 23.97 -0.22
CA SER A 55 -3.29 24.38 0.36
C SER A 55 -3.45 25.51 1.39
N ALA A 56 -4.38 26.46 1.18
CA ALA A 56 -4.72 27.49 2.15
C ALA A 56 -5.34 26.90 3.43
N ILE A 57 -6.31 26.00 3.27
CA ILE A 57 -6.98 25.31 4.39
C ILE A 57 -5.97 24.49 5.19
N ASN A 58 -5.11 23.71 4.52
CA ASN A 58 -4.04 22.94 5.15
C ASN A 58 -3.03 23.83 5.87
N ARG A 59 -2.74 25.03 5.35
CA ARG A 59 -1.85 25.97 6.02
C ARG A 59 -2.46 26.44 7.35
N ALA A 60 -3.73 26.86 7.33
CA ALA A 60 -4.43 27.27 8.55
C ALA A 60 -4.46 26.16 9.62
N HIS A 61 -4.73 24.92 9.21
CA HIS A 61 -4.70 23.77 10.12
C HIS A 61 -3.30 23.50 10.67
N ARG A 62 -2.27 23.59 9.84
CA ARG A 62 -0.88 23.41 10.25
C ARG A 62 -0.44 24.46 11.26
N ASP A 63 -0.79 25.71 10.99
CA ASP A 63 -0.46 26.84 11.86
C ASP A 63 -1.15 26.70 13.23
N ALA A 64 -2.29 25.99 13.29
CA ALA A 64 -3.00 25.64 14.52
C ALA A 64 -2.59 24.28 15.14
N GLY A 65 -1.63 23.55 14.56
CA GLY A 65 -1.21 22.23 15.06
C GLY A 65 -2.25 21.11 14.87
N LEU A 66 -3.20 21.30 13.95
CA LEU A 66 -4.31 20.39 13.70
C LEU A 66 -4.05 19.45 12.50
N PRO A 67 -4.76 18.31 12.42
CA PRO A 67 -4.71 17.43 11.25
C PRO A 67 -5.04 18.17 9.97
N LEU A 68 -4.41 17.78 8.87
CA LEU A 68 -4.53 18.45 7.58
C LEU A 68 -5.62 17.78 6.74
N PRO A 69 -6.84 18.34 6.64
CA PRO A 69 -7.97 17.67 5.99
C PRO A 69 -7.71 17.43 4.49
N GLY A 70 -6.88 18.27 3.87
CA GLY A 70 -6.53 18.16 2.46
C GLY A 70 -5.53 17.06 2.11
N ARG A 71 -4.96 16.35 3.10
CA ARG A 71 -3.99 15.27 2.85
C ARG A 71 -4.64 13.92 2.55
N VAL A 72 -5.96 13.81 2.67
CA VAL A 72 -6.67 12.56 2.39
C VAL A 72 -6.47 12.15 0.93
N THR A 73 -6.17 10.86 0.70
CA THR A 73 -5.77 10.37 -0.62
C THR A 73 -6.87 10.57 -1.67
N SER A 74 -8.13 10.29 -1.32
CA SER A 74 -9.26 10.50 -2.25
C SER A 74 -9.41 11.96 -2.69
N LEU A 75 -9.22 12.93 -1.80
CA LEU A 75 -9.27 14.34 -2.15
C LEU A 75 -8.14 14.72 -3.12
N ARG A 76 -6.92 14.22 -2.90
CA ARG A 76 -5.80 14.46 -3.83
C ARG A 76 -6.06 13.85 -5.21
N LEU A 77 -6.72 12.70 -5.28
CA LEU A 77 -7.09 12.06 -6.55
C LEU A 77 -8.21 12.82 -7.26
N ALA A 78 -9.15 13.41 -6.53
CA ALA A 78 -10.24 14.18 -7.10
C ALA A 78 -9.77 15.53 -7.69
N LEU A 79 -8.76 16.16 -7.08
CA LEU A 79 -8.34 17.52 -7.41
C LEU A 79 -7.18 17.64 -8.40
N ASP A 80 -6.49 16.54 -8.69
CA ASP A 80 -5.36 16.50 -9.61
C ASP A 80 -5.68 15.53 -10.75
N SER A 81 -6.26 16.07 -11.83
CA SER A 81 -6.70 15.28 -12.99
C SER A 81 -5.55 14.56 -13.69
N VAL A 82 -4.35 15.16 -13.70
CA VAL A 82 -3.13 14.58 -14.28
C VAL A 82 -2.67 13.38 -13.45
N ARG A 83 -2.66 13.51 -12.13
CA ARG A 83 -2.40 12.40 -11.21
C ARG A 83 -3.46 11.31 -11.36
N ALA A 84 -4.73 11.68 -11.38
CA ALA A 84 -5.82 10.73 -11.57
C ALA A 84 -5.66 9.93 -12.88
N ALA A 85 -5.30 10.60 -13.98
CA ALA A 85 -5.02 9.95 -15.26
C ALA A 85 -3.84 8.98 -15.19
N ARG A 86 -2.74 9.37 -14.53
CA ARG A 86 -1.57 8.50 -14.32
C ARG A 86 -1.92 7.27 -13.49
N ILE A 87 -2.71 7.45 -12.43
CA ILE A 87 -3.17 6.35 -11.58
C ILE A 87 -4.08 5.41 -12.37
N ARG A 88 -5.02 5.91 -13.18
CA ARG A 88 -5.86 5.07 -14.06
C ARG A 88 -5.02 4.22 -15.02
N HIS A 89 -4.03 4.82 -15.70
CA HIS A 89 -3.15 4.07 -16.61
C HIS A 89 -2.33 3.00 -15.87
N ARG A 90 -1.88 3.33 -14.66
CA ARG A 90 -1.14 2.38 -13.81
C ARG A 90 -2.04 1.23 -13.37
N GLU A 91 -3.25 1.53 -12.91
CA GLU A 91 -4.26 0.57 -12.48
C GLU A 91 -4.55 -0.44 -13.60
N GLU A 92 -4.69 0.04 -14.84
CA GLU A 92 -4.88 -0.81 -16.01
C GLU A 92 -3.78 -1.84 -16.21
N ARG A 93 -2.52 -1.41 -16.10
CA ARG A 93 -1.37 -2.32 -16.21
C ARG A 93 -1.32 -3.32 -15.06
N LEU A 94 -1.53 -2.85 -13.84
CA LEU A 94 -1.46 -3.69 -12.64
C LEU A 94 -2.57 -4.73 -12.60
N ARG A 95 -3.77 -4.40 -13.10
CA ARG A 95 -4.89 -5.34 -13.20
C ARG A 95 -4.55 -6.54 -14.07
N SER A 96 -3.91 -6.32 -15.21
CA SER A 96 -3.45 -7.40 -16.09
C SER A 96 -2.42 -8.29 -15.38
N ALA A 97 -1.54 -7.73 -14.56
CA ALA A 97 -0.60 -8.51 -13.75
C ALA A 97 -1.32 -9.34 -12.67
N VAL A 98 -2.34 -8.77 -12.00
CA VAL A 98 -3.15 -9.47 -11.00
C VAL A 98 -3.82 -10.72 -11.58
N ALA A 99 -4.36 -10.63 -12.80
CA ALA A 99 -5.01 -11.76 -13.47
C ALA A 99 -4.07 -12.95 -13.74
N ALA A 100 -2.75 -12.71 -13.79
CA ALA A 100 -1.74 -13.74 -14.00
C ALA A 100 -1.21 -14.35 -12.68
N LEU A 101 -1.62 -13.84 -11.51
CA LEU A 101 -1.10 -14.31 -10.23
C LEU A 101 -1.73 -15.65 -9.82
N PRO A 102 -0.93 -16.61 -9.34
CA PRO A 102 -1.45 -17.82 -8.73
C PRO A 102 -2.32 -17.47 -7.50
N ALA A 103 -3.52 -18.04 -7.42
CA ALA A 103 -4.42 -17.86 -6.27
C ALA A 103 -4.59 -19.14 -5.43
N THR A 104 -4.23 -20.30 -5.98
CA THR A 104 -4.44 -21.62 -5.37
C THR A 104 -3.26 -22.57 -5.60
N GLY A 105 -3.20 -23.67 -4.84
CA GLY A 105 -2.47 -24.87 -5.23
C GLY A 105 -0.99 -24.95 -4.84
N SER A 106 -0.31 -23.83 -4.53
CA SER A 106 1.10 -23.88 -4.12
C SER A 106 1.49 -22.72 -3.19
N ILE A 107 2.74 -22.71 -2.73
CA ILE A 107 3.28 -21.57 -1.97
C ILE A 107 3.36 -20.30 -2.81
N GLU A 108 3.41 -20.40 -4.14
CA GLU A 108 3.33 -19.23 -5.02
C GLU A 108 1.97 -18.56 -4.92
N ALA A 109 0.92 -19.30 -4.59
CA ALA A 109 -0.41 -18.74 -4.32
C ALA A 109 -0.45 -17.88 -3.05
N LEU A 110 0.34 -18.22 -2.03
CA LEU A 110 0.48 -17.38 -0.84
C LEU A 110 0.95 -15.98 -1.23
N PHE A 111 2.03 -15.93 -2.00
CA PHE A 111 2.55 -14.68 -2.47
C PHE A 111 1.65 -14.02 -3.52
N GLY A 112 1.02 -14.78 -4.39
CA GLY A 112 0.10 -14.24 -5.40
C GLY A 112 -1.11 -13.55 -4.76
N ARG A 113 -1.66 -14.10 -3.68
CA ARG A 113 -2.71 -13.46 -2.87
C ARG A 113 -2.23 -12.14 -2.25
N ARG A 114 -1.06 -12.12 -1.61
CA ARG A 114 -0.48 -10.89 -1.06
C ARG A 114 -0.22 -9.86 -2.16
N ASP A 115 0.50 -10.26 -3.20
CA ASP A 115 0.93 -9.38 -4.28
C ASP A 115 -0.31 -8.80 -4.98
N ALA A 116 -1.38 -9.58 -5.18
CA ALA A 116 -2.64 -9.08 -5.73
C ALA A 116 -3.23 -7.93 -4.93
N VAL A 117 -3.25 -8.02 -3.60
CA VAL A 117 -3.70 -6.93 -2.72
C VAL A 117 -2.77 -5.73 -2.78
N LEU A 118 -1.45 -5.93 -2.79
CA LEU A 118 -0.49 -4.81 -2.95
C LEU A 118 -0.68 -4.07 -4.28
N LEU A 119 -0.92 -4.81 -5.37
CA LEU A 119 -1.18 -4.25 -6.69
C LEU A 119 -2.54 -3.53 -6.73
N LEU A 120 -3.57 -4.09 -6.09
CA LEU A 120 -4.88 -3.47 -5.95
C LEU A 120 -4.78 -2.11 -5.25
N LEU A 121 -4.09 -2.05 -4.10
CA LEU A 121 -3.91 -0.82 -3.32
C LEU A 121 -3.05 0.21 -4.06
N ALA A 122 -1.98 -0.22 -4.73
CA ALA A 122 -1.13 0.67 -5.54
C ALA A 122 -1.87 1.20 -6.78
N GLY A 123 -2.71 0.37 -7.41
CA GLY A 123 -3.60 0.76 -8.50
C GLY A 123 -4.66 1.76 -8.06
N ALA A 124 -5.12 1.69 -6.82
CA ALA A 124 -6.02 2.66 -6.21
C ALA A 124 -5.35 3.99 -5.83
N GLY A 125 -4.04 4.13 -6.06
CA GLY A 125 -3.31 5.38 -5.85
C GLY A 125 -2.76 5.59 -4.44
N LEU A 126 -2.78 4.56 -3.58
CA LEU A 126 -2.05 4.62 -2.31
C LEU A 126 -0.53 4.64 -2.56
N SER A 127 0.19 5.45 -1.78
CA SER A 127 1.66 5.42 -1.78
C SER A 127 2.16 4.13 -1.14
N TYR A 128 3.41 3.75 -1.40
CA TYR A 128 3.98 2.55 -0.79
C TYR A 128 4.11 2.68 0.74
N THR A 129 4.35 3.90 1.23
CA THR A 129 4.32 4.20 2.66
C THR A 129 2.94 3.98 3.25
N ALA A 130 1.88 4.45 2.57
CA ALA A 130 0.50 4.21 2.99
C ALA A 130 0.16 2.71 3.00
N ILE A 131 0.56 1.96 1.97
CA ILE A 131 0.35 0.51 1.90
C ILE A 131 1.09 -0.22 3.03
N ALA A 132 2.33 0.18 3.31
CA ALA A 132 3.13 -0.41 4.37
C ALA A 132 2.55 -0.12 5.77
N SER A 133 1.93 1.04 5.97
CA SER A 133 1.31 1.42 7.24
C SER A 133 -0.15 0.99 7.38
N LEU A 134 -0.76 0.43 6.34
CA LEU A 134 -2.19 0.13 6.32
C LEU A 134 -2.53 -1.03 7.27
N ASP A 135 -3.46 -0.77 8.19
CA ASP A 135 -3.98 -1.80 9.08
C ASP A 135 -5.15 -2.54 8.44
N ARG A 136 -5.29 -3.82 8.77
CA ARG A 136 -6.43 -4.66 8.36
C ARG A 136 -7.77 -4.06 8.79
N THR A 137 -7.82 -3.31 9.90
CA THR A 137 -9.06 -2.66 10.36
C THR A 137 -9.48 -1.48 9.49
N ASP A 138 -8.56 -0.93 8.69
CA ASP A 138 -8.86 0.15 7.75
C ASP A 138 -9.47 -0.38 6.44
N VAL A 139 -9.57 -1.69 6.26
CA VAL A 139 -10.09 -2.30 5.03
C VAL A 139 -11.44 -2.96 5.30
N SER A 140 -12.47 -2.53 4.57
CA SER A 140 -13.80 -3.12 4.63
C SER A 140 -14.29 -3.48 3.23
N VAL A 141 -15.13 -4.51 3.16
CA VAL A 141 -15.75 -4.98 1.91
C VAL A 141 -17.19 -4.48 1.86
N ASP A 142 -17.62 -4.03 0.68
CA ASP A 142 -19.01 -3.65 0.39
C ASP A 142 -19.41 -4.28 -0.95
N GLY A 143 -20.12 -5.41 -0.88
CA GLY A 143 -20.43 -6.24 -2.04
C GLY A 143 -19.14 -6.67 -2.76
N PRO A 144 -18.96 -6.37 -4.06
CA PRO A 144 -17.75 -6.72 -4.80
C PRO A 144 -16.60 -5.71 -4.61
N ASP A 145 -16.82 -4.61 -3.91
CA ASP A 145 -15.89 -3.50 -3.78
C ASP A 145 -15.10 -3.55 -2.47
N VAL A 146 -13.98 -2.83 -2.44
CA VAL A 146 -13.18 -2.63 -1.23
C VAL A 146 -13.13 -1.15 -0.87
N TRP A 147 -13.33 -0.86 0.42
CA TRP A 147 -13.20 0.47 1.00
C TRP A 147 -11.96 0.53 1.88
N ILE A 148 -11.17 1.59 1.70
CA ILE A 148 -10.03 1.91 2.54
C ILE A 148 -10.38 3.15 3.37
N GLY A 149 -10.51 2.96 4.68
CA GLY A 149 -10.87 3.96 5.67
C GLY A 149 -9.72 4.90 6.04
N GLY A 150 -9.81 5.44 7.26
CA GLY A 150 -8.77 6.31 7.84
C GLY A 150 -8.45 7.54 6.99
N GLY A 151 -7.16 7.79 6.79
CA GLY A 151 -6.64 8.91 5.99
C GLY A 151 -6.70 8.72 4.48
N HIS A 152 -7.28 7.63 3.98
CA HIS A 152 -7.36 7.34 2.55
C HIS A 152 -8.74 7.64 1.98
N ARG A 153 -9.79 7.10 2.61
CA ARG A 153 -11.19 7.24 2.20
C ARG A 153 -11.39 6.94 0.70
N ILE A 154 -10.83 5.82 0.25
CA ILE A 154 -10.87 5.39 -1.14
C ILE A 154 -11.81 4.21 -1.30
N ARG A 155 -12.69 4.28 -2.31
CA ARG A 155 -13.40 3.12 -2.85
C ARG A 155 -12.59 2.52 -4.00
N ILE A 156 -12.42 1.21 -3.98
CA ILE A 156 -11.86 0.43 -5.07
C ILE A 156 -13.01 -0.36 -5.70
N PRO A 157 -13.64 0.17 -6.75
CA PRO A 157 -14.80 -0.47 -7.35
C PRO A 157 -14.42 -1.72 -8.12
N SER A 158 -15.28 -2.73 -8.07
CA SER A 158 -15.25 -3.85 -8.98
C SER A 158 -15.61 -3.39 -10.38
N GLN A 159 -14.88 -3.90 -11.38
CA GLN A 159 -15.19 -3.65 -12.78
C GLN A 159 -15.93 -4.85 -13.39
N SER A 160 -16.88 -4.59 -14.26
CA SER A 160 -17.59 -5.63 -15.01
C SER A 160 -16.61 -6.43 -15.86
N GLY A 161 -16.68 -7.76 -15.79
CA GLY A 161 -15.86 -8.67 -16.60
C GLY A 161 -14.46 -8.99 -16.05
N GLY A 162 -14.12 -8.52 -14.85
CA GLY A 162 -12.89 -8.92 -14.16
C GLY A 162 -12.95 -10.38 -13.65
N ALA A 163 -11.82 -11.10 -13.74
CA ALA A 163 -11.73 -12.50 -13.29
C ALA A 163 -11.84 -12.67 -11.76
N SER A 164 -11.55 -11.62 -10.98
CA SER A 164 -11.77 -11.58 -9.53
C SER A 164 -12.10 -10.15 -9.11
N SER A 165 -13.11 -9.99 -8.25
CA SER A 165 -13.45 -8.67 -7.70
C SER A 165 -12.43 -8.21 -6.66
N PRO A 166 -12.27 -6.89 -6.42
CA PRO A 166 -11.46 -6.36 -5.33
C PRO A 166 -11.74 -7.05 -3.98
N ALA A 167 -13.03 -7.26 -3.66
CA ALA A 167 -13.45 -7.97 -2.45
C ALA A 167 -12.87 -9.40 -2.39
N GLN A 168 -12.96 -10.17 -3.47
CA GLN A 168 -12.42 -11.53 -3.52
C GLN A 168 -10.88 -11.56 -3.37
N LEU A 169 -10.17 -10.57 -3.90
CA LEU A 169 -8.72 -10.47 -3.73
C LEU A 169 -8.36 -10.18 -2.27
N TRP A 170 -9.09 -9.25 -1.65
CA TRP A 170 -8.94 -8.94 -0.23
C TRP A 170 -9.26 -10.15 0.65
N ASP A 171 -10.43 -10.76 0.48
CA ASP A 171 -10.90 -11.87 1.32
C ASP A 171 -9.93 -13.05 1.30
N ARG A 172 -9.43 -13.43 0.12
CA ARG A 172 -8.42 -14.50 -0.02
C ARG A 172 -7.14 -14.22 0.76
N TRP A 173 -6.74 -12.96 0.88
CA TRP A 173 -5.57 -12.56 1.66
C TRP A 173 -5.91 -12.42 3.14
N ALA A 174 -7.07 -11.87 3.47
CA ALA A 174 -7.56 -11.75 4.84
C ALA A 174 -7.71 -13.13 5.52
N GLU A 175 -8.17 -14.16 4.79
CA GLU A 175 -8.20 -15.55 5.24
C GLU A 175 -6.80 -16.04 5.65
N VAL A 176 -5.79 -15.78 4.82
CA VAL A 176 -4.40 -16.17 5.11
C VAL A 176 -3.90 -15.47 6.37
N LEU A 177 -4.15 -14.17 6.49
CA LEU A 177 -3.74 -13.36 7.64
C LEU A 177 -4.42 -13.86 8.93
N GLN A 178 -5.74 -14.04 8.90
CA GLN A 178 -6.52 -14.51 10.04
C GLN A 178 -6.13 -15.92 10.46
N PHE A 179 -5.89 -16.81 9.50
CA PHE A 179 -5.39 -18.16 9.78
C PHE A 179 -4.03 -18.15 10.46
N SER A 180 -3.13 -17.30 9.96
CA SER A 180 -1.74 -17.21 10.44
C SER A 180 -1.62 -16.57 11.82
N ASP A 181 -2.57 -15.71 12.20
CA ASP A 181 -2.65 -15.14 13.55
C ASP A 181 -2.91 -16.22 14.63
N ARG A 182 -3.53 -17.34 14.25
CA ARG A 182 -3.81 -18.47 15.15
C ARG A 182 -2.82 -19.62 14.97
N TYR A 183 -2.43 -19.90 13.73
CA TYR A 183 -1.55 -21.01 13.36
C TYR A 183 -0.33 -20.50 12.58
N PRO A 184 0.75 -20.08 13.26
CA PRO A 184 1.99 -19.64 12.60
C PRO A 184 2.80 -20.83 12.05
N SER A 185 2.14 -21.71 11.29
CA SER A 185 2.70 -22.92 10.70
C SER A 185 2.62 -22.84 9.18
N THR A 186 3.79 -22.77 8.54
CA THR A 186 3.90 -22.76 7.08
C THR A 186 3.38 -24.06 6.45
N ALA A 187 3.47 -25.18 7.16
CA ALA A 187 2.96 -26.47 6.69
C ALA A 187 1.43 -26.49 6.66
N LEU A 188 0.77 -26.06 7.74
CA LEU A 188 -0.69 -25.99 7.81
C LEU A 188 -1.25 -24.96 6.81
N LEU A 189 -0.60 -23.79 6.71
CA LEU A 189 -1.00 -22.77 5.74
C LEU A 189 -0.85 -23.29 4.31
N SER A 190 0.25 -23.97 4.00
CA SER A 190 0.45 -24.63 2.71
C SER A 190 -0.66 -25.63 2.41
N GLU A 191 -1.05 -26.47 3.38
CA GLU A 191 -2.14 -27.44 3.21
C GLU A 191 -3.48 -26.75 2.86
N GLN A 192 -3.85 -25.67 3.57
CA GLN A 192 -5.08 -24.92 3.26
C GLN A 192 -5.03 -24.29 1.86
N LEU A 193 -3.88 -23.74 1.46
CA LEU A 193 -3.69 -23.17 0.12
C LEU A 193 -3.77 -24.22 -0.99
N HIS A 194 -3.28 -25.43 -0.76
CA HIS A 194 -3.40 -26.54 -1.71
C HIS A 194 -4.84 -27.00 -1.85
N ARG A 195 -5.59 -27.09 -0.75
CA ARG A 195 -7.02 -27.41 -0.75
C ARG A 195 -7.89 -26.27 -1.28
N ASN A 196 -7.33 -25.05 -1.36
CA ASN A 196 -8.04 -23.81 -1.62
C ASN A 196 -9.29 -23.66 -0.73
N SER A 197 -9.15 -24.04 0.53
CA SER A 197 -10.22 -23.98 1.52
C SER A 197 -9.58 -23.74 2.87
N PHE A 198 -10.05 -22.70 3.54
CA PHE A 198 -9.75 -22.43 4.94
C PHE A 198 -10.91 -22.94 5.80
N PRO A 199 -10.67 -23.25 7.09
CA PRO A 199 -11.75 -23.55 8.02
C PRO A 199 -12.70 -22.35 8.14
N ASP A 200 -13.90 -22.56 8.67
CA ASP A 200 -14.76 -21.44 9.06
C ASP A 200 -14.09 -20.65 10.19
N MET A 201 -13.75 -19.39 9.88
CA MET A 201 -13.08 -18.45 10.77
C MET A 201 -14.00 -17.28 11.15
N GLY A 202 -15.30 -17.35 10.86
CA GLY A 202 -16.26 -16.27 11.10
C GLY A 202 -16.33 -15.85 12.58
N GLU A 203 -16.21 -16.82 13.48
CA GLU A 203 -16.20 -16.58 14.94
C GLU A 203 -14.82 -16.21 15.49
N TRP A 204 -13.76 -16.27 14.68
CA TRP A 204 -12.42 -15.96 15.16
C TRP A 204 -12.23 -14.45 15.26
N PRO A 205 -11.58 -13.95 16.32
CA PRO A 205 -11.35 -12.52 16.48
C PRO A 205 -10.50 -12.00 15.34
N ARG A 206 -10.98 -10.97 14.62
CA ARG A 206 -10.17 -10.21 13.67
C ARG A 206 -9.19 -9.35 14.47
N ARG A 207 -7.89 -9.64 14.34
CA ARG A 207 -6.85 -8.89 15.02
C ARG A 207 -6.41 -7.70 14.16
N PRO A 208 -6.13 -6.54 14.78
CA PRO A 208 -5.41 -5.47 14.10
C PRO A 208 -4.04 -6.00 13.66
N GLY A 209 -3.52 -5.42 12.59
CA GLY A 209 -2.24 -5.81 12.06
C GLY A 209 -2.03 -5.34 10.63
N PRO A 210 -0.80 -5.46 10.12
CA PRO A 210 -0.47 -4.97 8.79
C PRO A 210 -1.16 -5.78 7.69
N VAL A 211 -1.55 -5.08 6.64
CA VAL A 211 -1.98 -5.68 5.36
C VAL A 211 -0.78 -6.22 4.59
N ALA A 212 0.28 -5.42 4.49
CA ALA A 212 1.51 -5.78 3.79
C ALA A 212 2.43 -6.60 4.71
N VAL A 213 2.38 -7.93 4.64
CA VAL A 213 3.22 -8.83 5.46
C VAL A 213 4.37 -9.42 4.63
N PRO A 214 5.62 -9.37 5.11
CA PRO A 214 6.72 -10.00 4.40
C PRO A 214 6.54 -11.52 4.43
N ILE A 215 6.84 -12.14 3.29
CA ILE A 215 6.84 -13.59 3.13
C ILE A 215 8.25 -13.95 2.70
N ASP A 216 8.93 -14.79 3.46
CA ASP A 216 10.25 -15.26 3.08
C ASP A 216 10.18 -16.29 1.93
N ARG A 217 11.34 -16.68 1.39
CA ARG A 217 11.43 -17.65 0.28
C ARG A 217 10.78 -19.01 0.55
N TRP A 218 10.47 -19.33 1.81
CA TRP A 218 9.85 -20.59 2.22
C TRP A 218 8.39 -20.43 2.67
N GLY A 219 7.80 -19.25 2.47
CA GLY A 219 6.41 -18.96 2.83
C GLY A 219 6.19 -18.67 4.32
N HIS A 220 7.27 -18.47 5.09
CA HIS A 220 7.14 -18.03 6.47
C HIS A 220 6.74 -16.56 6.52
N MET A 221 5.77 -16.27 7.38
CA MET A 221 5.36 -14.92 7.77
C MET A 221 5.72 -14.71 9.24
N PRO A 222 6.21 -13.52 9.61
CA PRO A 222 6.53 -13.20 11.00
C PRO A 222 5.36 -13.43 11.95
N PHE A 223 5.66 -13.89 13.16
CA PHE A 223 4.69 -14.02 14.24
C PHE A 223 5.23 -13.35 15.52
N PRO A 224 4.60 -12.26 16.03
CA PRO A 224 3.44 -11.58 15.44
C PRO A 224 3.75 -10.95 14.08
N ALA A 225 2.72 -10.70 13.27
CA ALA A 225 2.88 -10.14 11.93
C ALA A 225 3.51 -8.74 12.00
N THR A 226 4.58 -8.53 11.22
CA THR A 226 5.24 -7.23 11.08
C THR A 226 5.00 -6.66 9.68
N ALA A 227 4.89 -5.34 9.57
CA ALA A 227 4.70 -4.69 8.28
C ALA A 227 5.91 -4.85 7.36
N MET A 228 5.67 -4.95 6.06
CA MET A 228 6.68 -4.73 5.03
C MET A 228 7.17 -3.29 5.08
N THR A 229 8.43 -3.07 4.72
CA THR A 229 8.91 -1.70 4.49
C THR A 229 8.28 -1.12 3.21
N PRO A 230 8.14 0.21 3.09
CA PRO A 230 7.70 0.86 1.85
C PRO A 230 8.52 0.41 0.63
N ASP A 231 9.83 0.23 0.78
CA ASP A 231 10.71 -0.28 -0.27
C ASP A 231 10.37 -1.69 -0.70
N SER A 232 10.10 -2.57 0.25
CA SER A 232 9.73 -3.96 -0.06
C SER A 232 8.42 -4.01 -0.85
N VAL A 233 7.47 -3.13 -0.51
CA VAL A 233 6.22 -2.96 -1.28
C VAL A 233 6.55 -2.44 -2.68
N ALA A 234 7.36 -1.39 -2.79
CA ALA A 234 7.75 -0.78 -4.06
C ALA A 234 8.44 -1.79 -5.00
N VAL A 235 9.34 -2.62 -4.47
CA VAL A 235 10.04 -3.67 -5.23
C VAL A 235 9.05 -4.68 -5.80
N VAL A 236 8.10 -5.16 -4.99
CA VAL A 236 7.07 -6.12 -5.45
C VAL A 236 6.19 -5.49 -6.52
N VAL A 237 5.66 -4.29 -6.27
CA VAL A 237 4.75 -3.62 -7.20
C VAL A 237 5.46 -3.30 -8.52
N ARG A 238 6.70 -2.79 -8.47
CA ARG A 238 7.49 -2.47 -9.66
C ARG A 238 7.83 -3.72 -10.47
N ALA A 239 8.19 -4.83 -9.81
CA ALA A 239 8.51 -6.08 -10.48
C ALA A 239 7.33 -6.59 -11.34
N HIS A 240 6.12 -6.53 -10.80
CA HIS A 240 4.89 -6.85 -11.55
C HIS A 240 4.59 -5.81 -12.64
N PHE A 241 4.76 -4.52 -12.35
CA PHE A 241 4.54 -3.45 -13.32
C PHE A 241 5.47 -3.56 -14.55
N THR A 242 6.71 -4.00 -14.36
CA THR A 242 7.70 -4.19 -15.45
C THR A 242 7.65 -5.58 -16.09
N GLY A 243 6.71 -6.46 -15.69
CA GLY A 243 6.61 -7.82 -16.24
C GLY A 243 7.75 -8.76 -15.83
N ALA A 244 8.47 -8.43 -14.75
CA ALA A 244 9.56 -9.23 -14.20
C ALA A 244 9.24 -9.62 -12.75
N PRO A 245 8.15 -10.37 -12.49
CA PRO A 245 7.74 -10.73 -11.15
C PRO A 245 8.86 -11.50 -10.44
N PRO A 246 9.00 -11.39 -9.10
CA PRO A 246 10.01 -12.14 -8.36
C PRO A 246 9.88 -13.63 -8.65
N ARG A 247 10.91 -14.22 -9.26
CA ARG A 247 10.94 -15.66 -9.55
C ARG A 247 11.12 -16.41 -8.24
N ARG A 248 10.21 -17.34 -7.95
CA ARG A 248 10.23 -18.14 -6.73
C ARG A 248 10.51 -19.58 -7.13
N ALA A 249 11.53 -20.19 -6.52
CA ALA A 249 11.85 -21.58 -6.82
C ALA A 249 10.79 -22.47 -6.18
N PRO A 250 10.10 -23.34 -6.93
CA PRO A 250 9.17 -24.27 -6.35
C PRO A 250 9.90 -25.18 -5.36
N ARG A 251 9.26 -25.45 -4.22
CA ARG A 251 9.77 -26.44 -3.28
C ARG A 251 9.79 -27.80 -4.02
N PRO A 252 10.87 -28.58 -4.00
CA PRO A 252 10.77 -29.98 -4.38
C PRO A 252 9.70 -30.60 -3.48
N ALA A 253 8.69 -31.23 -4.09
CA ALA A 253 7.66 -31.93 -3.35
C ALA A 253 8.36 -32.80 -2.30
N ARG A 254 7.97 -32.68 -1.03
CA ARG A 254 8.40 -33.68 -0.04
C ARG A 254 8.01 -35.01 -0.65
N ARG A 255 9.00 -35.88 -0.93
CA ARG A 255 8.70 -37.30 -1.15
C ARG A 255 7.82 -37.66 0.04
N ARG A 256 6.55 -38.00 -0.22
CA ARG A 256 5.82 -38.80 0.74
C ARG A 256 6.75 -39.99 0.94
N PHE A 257 7.29 -40.14 2.14
CA PHE A 257 7.74 -41.47 2.52
C PHE A 257 6.46 -42.28 2.40
N ASP A 258 6.37 -43.09 1.34
CA ASP A 258 5.29 -44.03 1.21
C ASP A 258 5.19 -44.77 2.53
N GLU A 259 3.98 -44.87 3.06
CA GLU A 259 3.62 -45.79 4.14
C GLU A 259 3.69 -47.23 3.60
N GLN A 260 4.84 -47.62 3.04
CA GLN A 260 5.23 -49.00 2.91
C GLN A 260 6.01 -49.33 4.17
N SER A 261 5.25 -49.79 5.17
CA SER A 261 5.68 -50.72 6.22
C SER A 261 7.19 -50.99 6.26
N ASN A 262 7.92 -50.11 6.94
CA ASN A 262 9.32 -50.30 7.25
C ASN A 262 9.41 -51.11 8.56
N GLU A 263 9.10 -52.40 8.48
CA GLU A 263 9.72 -53.36 9.40
C GLU A 263 11.18 -53.53 8.95
N LEU A 264 12.02 -52.55 9.29
CA LEU A 264 13.47 -52.73 9.28
C LEU A 264 13.92 -52.81 10.75
N PRO A 265 14.82 -53.75 11.10
CA PRO A 265 15.32 -53.87 12.46
C PRO A 265 15.99 -52.56 12.86
N ALA A 266 15.80 -52.14 14.12
CA ALA A 266 16.45 -50.97 14.67
C ALA A 266 17.98 -51.15 14.66
N GLU A 267 18.63 -50.68 13.60
CA GLU A 267 20.05 -50.36 13.64
C GLU A 267 20.18 -48.87 13.94
N ASP A 268 20.95 -48.57 14.99
CA ASP A 268 21.22 -47.22 15.49
C ASP A 268 21.64 -46.28 14.36
N VAL A 269 20.74 -45.39 13.95
CA VAL A 269 21.09 -44.26 13.07
C VAL A 269 21.87 -43.27 13.90
N VAL A 270 23.20 -43.38 13.83
CA VAL A 270 24.12 -42.37 14.34
C VAL A 270 23.86 -41.07 13.56
N HIS A 271 23.21 -40.11 14.20
CA HIS A 271 23.16 -38.74 13.71
C HIS A 271 24.56 -38.15 13.78
N GLU A 272 25.32 -38.26 12.69
CA GLU A 272 26.55 -37.50 12.52
C GLU A 272 26.17 -36.02 12.41
N SER A 273 26.23 -35.32 13.53
CA SER A 273 26.10 -33.88 13.59
C SER A 273 27.26 -33.27 12.80
N ILE A 274 26.99 -32.87 11.55
CA ILE A 274 27.91 -32.06 10.76
C ILE A 274 27.97 -30.68 11.43
N SER A 275 28.85 -30.54 12.42
CA SER A 275 29.24 -29.25 12.97
C SER A 275 30.10 -28.56 11.94
N VAL A 276 29.50 -27.65 11.16
CA VAL A 276 30.26 -26.75 10.29
C VAL A 276 31.06 -25.82 11.21
N ASP A 277 32.38 -25.94 11.19
CA ASP A 277 33.29 -25.05 11.92
C ASP A 277 33.26 -23.66 11.27
N LEU A 278 32.47 -22.76 11.85
CA LEU A 278 32.36 -21.38 11.42
C LEU A 278 33.35 -20.54 12.23
N ASP A 279 34.24 -19.82 11.53
CA ASP A 279 35.17 -18.87 12.14
C ASP A 279 34.44 -17.96 13.16
N PRO A 280 34.99 -17.73 14.37
CA PRO A 280 34.35 -16.94 15.43
C PRO A 280 33.85 -15.56 15.01
N GLY A 281 34.47 -14.93 14.01
CA GLY A 281 34.06 -13.63 13.47
C GLY A 281 33.00 -13.69 12.37
N TYR A 282 32.53 -14.87 11.96
CA TYR A 282 31.57 -15.06 10.86
C TYR A 282 30.26 -14.31 11.12
N TYR A 283 29.72 -14.44 12.34
CA TYR A 283 28.49 -13.78 12.74
C TYR A 283 28.64 -12.25 12.77
N GLU A 284 29.73 -11.74 13.36
CA GLU A 284 29.99 -10.30 13.42
C GLU A 284 30.16 -9.67 12.04
N ARG A 285 30.92 -10.33 11.14
CA ARG A 285 31.06 -9.86 9.75
C ARG A 285 29.72 -9.87 9.02
N GLY A 286 28.89 -10.90 9.24
CA GLY A 286 27.55 -11.01 8.68
C GLY A 286 26.59 -9.92 9.16
N ILE A 287 26.68 -9.53 10.43
CA ILE A 287 25.88 -8.44 11.01
C ILE A 287 26.39 -7.08 10.52
N ALA A 288 27.70 -6.86 10.49
CA ALA A 288 28.30 -5.61 10.00
C ALA A 288 28.03 -5.37 8.51
N ALA A 289 28.04 -6.42 7.69
CA ALA A 289 27.69 -6.33 6.27
C ALA A 289 26.22 -5.91 6.07
N ARG A 290 25.28 -6.52 6.83
CA ARG A 290 23.86 -6.15 6.80
C ARG A 290 23.63 -4.72 7.28
N ARG A 291 24.31 -4.30 8.35
CA ARG A 291 24.20 -2.92 8.86
C ARG A 291 24.67 -1.91 7.81
N ARG A 292 25.81 -2.15 7.13
CA ARG A 292 26.31 -1.29 6.03
C ARG A 292 25.37 -1.22 4.83
N ALA A 293 24.77 -2.34 4.43
CA ALA A 293 23.78 -2.35 3.36
C ALA A 293 22.53 -1.54 3.76
N HIS A 294 22.09 -1.66 5.01
CA HIS A 294 20.93 -0.92 5.52
C HIS A 294 21.19 0.59 5.63
N THR A 295 22.38 1.04 6.03
CA THR A 295 22.72 2.47 6.02
C THR A 295 22.88 3.04 4.61
N GLY A 296 23.42 2.26 3.68
CA GLY A 296 23.54 2.70 2.28
C GLY A 296 22.20 2.82 1.54
N MET A 297 21.19 2.03 1.94
CA MET A 297 19.84 2.09 1.35
C MET A 297 18.90 3.11 2.01
N ALA A 298 19.16 3.51 3.27
CA ALA A 298 18.33 4.46 3.99
C ALA A 298 18.30 5.87 3.35
N ASP A 299 19.35 6.22 2.60
CA ASP A 299 19.46 7.53 1.93
C ASP A 299 18.74 7.54 0.56
N VAL A 300 18.52 6.36 -0.04
CA VAL A 300 17.95 6.22 -1.38
C VAL A 300 16.43 6.47 -1.38
N THR A 301 15.74 6.13 -0.31
CA THR A 301 14.29 6.39 -0.16
C THR A 301 13.97 7.86 -0.03
N GLY A 302 14.71 8.59 0.82
CA GLY A 302 14.59 10.03 0.93
C GLY A 302 14.88 10.74 -0.39
N LEU A 303 15.81 10.21 -1.19
CA LEU A 303 16.11 10.73 -2.53
C LEU A 303 14.98 10.47 -3.53
N VAL A 304 14.35 9.30 -3.52
CA VAL A 304 13.24 9.01 -4.45
C VAL A 304 12.01 9.86 -4.13
N ASP A 305 11.63 9.96 -2.86
CA ASP A 305 10.51 10.81 -2.45
C ASP A 305 10.81 12.30 -2.72
N ALA A 306 12.04 12.76 -2.47
CA ALA A 306 12.46 14.12 -2.81
C ALA A 306 12.47 14.38 -4.32
N VAL A 307 12.78 13.37 -5.15
CA VAL A 307 12.70 13.47 -6.60
C VAL A 307 11.24 13.51 -7.07
N GLU A 308 10.36 12.69 -6.51
CA GLU A 308 8.92 12.73 -6.80
C GLU A 308 8.32 14.09 -6.40
N ASP A 309 8.61 14.58 -5.19
CA ASP A 309 8.19 15.90 -4.70
C ASP A 309 8.77 17.03 -5.57
N ARG A 310 10.01 16.89 -6.06
CA ARG A 310 10.64 17.88 -6.94
C ARG A 310 10.00 17.89 -8.32
N ILE A 311 9.63 16.73 -8.85
CA ILE A 311 8.91 16.62 -10.12
C ILE A 311 7.52 17.26 -9.98
N GLU A 312 6.83 17.03 -8.86
CA GLU A 312 5.52 17.65 -8.55
C GLU A 312 5.65 19.18 -8.44
N ALA A 313 6.67 19.68 -7.74
CA ALA A 313 6.94 21.12 -7.64
C ALA A 313 7.31 21.78 -8.99
N LEU A 314 8.05 21.08 -9.85
CA LEU A 314 8.39 21.58 -11.19
C LEU A 314 7.16 21.63 -12.11
N LEU A 315 6.33 20.58 -12.08
CA LEU A 315 5.07 20.52 -12.80
C LEU A 315 4.13 21.65 -12.39
N GLN A 316 3.96 21.86 -11.08
CA GLN A 316 3.15 22.96 -10.54
C GLN A 316 3.67 24.31 -11.02
N ARG A 317 5.00 24.52 -11.02
CA ARG A 317 5.61 25.76 -11.49
C ARG A 317 5.38 26.00 -12.98
N THR A 318 5.43 24.95 -13.80
CA THR A 318 5.11 25.06 -15.24
C THR A 318 3.64 25.37 -15.49
N LEU A 319 2.72 24.76 -14.71
CA LEU A 319 1.29 25.06 -14.80
C LEU A 319 0.97 26.49 -14.36
N ASP A 320 1.60 26.97 -13.29
CA ASP A 320 1.48 28.34 -12.82
C ASP A 320 2.00 29.35 -13.86
N LEU A 321 3.08 29.01 -14.58
CA LEU A 321 3.61 29.85 -15.67
C LEU A 321 2.65 29.91 -16.86
N LEU A 322 2.10 28.77 -17.29
CA LEU A 322 1.13 28.73 -18.40
C LEU A 322 -0.16 29.50 -18.04
N GLY A 323 -0.69 29.34 -16.83
CA GLY A 323 -1.85 30.11 -16.37
C GLY A 323 -1.57 31.60 -16.17
N SER A 324 -0.32 32.00 -15.98
CA SER A 324 0.06 33.42 -15.91
C SER A 324 0.23 34.09 -17.29
N VAL A 325 0.47 33.29 -18.34
CA VAL A 325 0.57 33.77 -19.73
C VAL A 325 -0.83 34.02 -20.30
N ASP A 326 -1.78 33.13 -20.04
CA ASP A 326 -3.18 33.31 -20.48
C ASP A 326 -3.88 34.51 -19.80
N ALA A 327 -3.44 34.90 -18.60
CA ALA A 327 -3.96 36.07 -17.88
C ALA A 327 -3.30 37.42 -18.28
N ALA A 328 -2.24 37.39 -19.10
CA ALA A 328 -1.55 38.59 -19.58
C ALA A 328 -1.95 38.99 -21.02
N GLU A 329 -2.72 38.12 -21.71
CA GLU A 329 -3.24 38.36 -23.08
C GLU A 329 -4.74 38.70 -23.11
N SER A 330 -5.39 38.88 -21.96
CA SER A 330 -6.75 39.44 -21.81
C SER A 330 -6.73 40.78 -21.09
#